data_AF-A0A085FDV4-F1
#
_entry.id   AF-A0A085FDV4-F1
#
_cell.length_a   1.000
_cell.length_b   1.000
_cell.length_c   1.000
_cell.angle_alpha   90.00
_cell.angle_beta   90.00
_cell.angle_gamma   90.00
#
_symmetry.space_group_name_H-M   'P 1'
#
loop_
_entity.id
_entity.type
_entity.pdbx_description
1 polymer ?
#
loop_
_entity_poly.entity_id
_entity_poly.type
_entity_poly.pdbx_seq_one_letter_code
_entity_poly.pdbx_strand_id
1 'polypeptide(L)'
;MSKAQVQASARAMRLRRFSLWALPVALIAALALRGRETATNWWRASDLFPQPVRFDASAPLAGADWRVVSLQRVAERPDGTTVALLELEATVRDPAPFALLPCRIALADGTGQRWLPTFLAPTEVSRLPSRRNSQAKTCGPALASKPEAGAVLAIAESFLLPRAAFAQVDVVVSLAGGRPHYLRFARGS
;
A
#
# COMPACT_ATOMS: atom_id res chain seq x y z
N MET A 1 -66.04 19.35 -25.19
CA MET A 1 -64.94 18.46 -24.73
C MET A 1 -64.82 18.60 -23.22
N SER A 2 -65.01 17.50 -22.47
CA SER A 2 -65.19 17.54 -21.01
C SER A 2 -63.88 17.77 -20.24
N LYS A 3 -63.90 18.64 -19.22
CA LYS A 3 -62.77 18.92 -18.31
C LYS A 3 -62.11 17.64 -17.75
N ALA A 4 -62.89 16.56 -17.61
CA ALA A 4 -62.42 15.26 -17.14
C ALA A 4 -61.39 14.60 -18.07
N GLN A 5 -61.52 14.72 -19.40
CA GLN A 5 -60.55 14.15 -20.36
C GLN A 5 -59.21 14.91 -20.37
N VAL A 6 -59.25 16.23 -20.17
CA VAL A 6 -58.04 17.07 -20.09
C VAL A 6 -57.28 16.78 -18.79
N GLN A 7 -58.00 16.61 -17.68
CA GLN A 7 -57.41 16.24 -16.38
C GLN A 7 -56.82 14.82 -16.38
N ALA A 8 -57.46 13.86 -17.03
CA ALA A 8 -56.94 12.49 -17.17
C ALA A 8 -55.64 12.45 -17.99
N SER A 9 -55.58 13.21 -19.10
CA SER A 9 -54.39 13.26 -19.97
C SER A 9 -53.21 13.99 -19.31
N ALA A 10 -53.48 15.08 -18.55
CA ALA A 10 -52.46 15.78 -17.77
C ALA A 10 -51.90 14.92 -16.62
N ARG A 11 -52.73 14.10 -15.98
CA ARG A 11 -52.33 13.18 -14.90
C ARG A 11 -51.48 12.01 -15.43
N ALA A 12 -51.83 11.46 -16.60
CA ALA A 12 -51.05 10.44 -17.29
C ALA A 12 -49.67 10.96 -17.75
N MET A 13 -49.59 12.19 -18.29
CA MET A 13 -48.31 12.82 -18.65
C MET A 13 -47.44 13.12 -17.42
N ARG A 14 -48.02 13.60 -16.30
CA ARG A 14 -47.28 13.76 -15.04
C ARG A 14 -46.74 12.42 -14.54
N LEU A 15 -47.55 11.36 -14.53
CA LEU A 15 -47.13 10.04 -14.06
C LEU A 15 -46.02 9.44 -14.95
N ARG A 16 -46.13 9.61 -16.27
CA ARG A 16 -45.10 9.21 -17.23
C ARG A 16 -43.80 9.99 -17.01
N ARG A 17 -43.88 11.29 -16.72
CA ARG A 17 -42.72 12.14 -16.40
C ARG A 17 -42.09 11.76 -15.06
N PHE A 18 -42.89 11.44 -14.04
CA PHE A 18 -42.38 10.91 -12.77
C PHE A 18 -41.70 9.55 -12.95
N SER A 19 -42.25 8.65 -13.78
CA SER A 19 -41.63 7.36 -14.08
C SER A 19 -40.31 7.51 -14.84
N LEU A 20 -40.25 8.45 -15.80
CA LEU A 20 -39.02 8.79 -16.53
C LEU A 20 -37.91 9.36 -15.64
N TRP A 21 -38.26 10.09 -14.57
CA TRP A 21 -37.29 10.61 -13.59
C TRP A 21 -36.98 9.63 -12.46
N ALA A 22 -37.92 8.76 -12.10
CA ALA A 22 -37.71 7.71 -11.11
C ALA A 22 -36.66 6.70 -11.59
N LEU A 23 -36.60 6.42 -12.90
CA LEU A 23 -35.66 5.46 -13.46
C LEU A 23 -34.18 5.85 -13.26
N PRO A 24 -33.70 7.05 -13.64
CA PRO A 24 -32.32 7.45 -13.40
C PRO A 24 -32.00 7.59 -11.91
N VAL A 25 -32.95 8.08 -11.10
CA VAL A 25 -32.76 8.18 -9.64
C VAL A 25 -32.61 6.79 -9.01
N ALA A 26 -33.47 5.83 -9.39
CA ALA A 26 -33.40 4.45 -8.93
C ALA A 26 -32.10 3.78 -9.40
N LEU A 27 -31.66 4.05 -10.63
CA LEU A 27 -30.40 3.53 -11.17
C LEU A 27 -29.20 4.05 -10.38
N ILE A 28 -29.12 5.37 -10.14
CA ILE A 28 -28.04 5.98 -9.34
C ILE A 28 -28.06 5.44 -7.91
N ALA A 29 -29.23 5.30 -7.28
CA ALA A 29 -29.36 4.75 -5.94
C ALA A 29 -28.88 3.27 -5.88
N ALA A 30 -29.26 2.45 -6.87
CA ALA A 30 -28.81 1.06 -6.96
C ALA A 30 -27.30 0.95 -7.17
N LEU A 31 -26.73 1.80 -8.05
CA LEU A 31 -25.29 1.90 -8.27
C LEU A 31 -24.54 2.36 -7.01
N ALA A 32 -25.07 3.35 -6.30
CA ALA A 32 -24.48 3.86 -5.07
C ALA A 32 -24.47 2.80 -3.97
N LEU A 33 -25.57 2.04 -3.81
CA LEU A 33 -25.66 0.96 -2.84
C LEU A 33 -24.68 -0.17 -3.16
N ARG A 34 -24.60 -0.61 -4.42
CA ARG A 34 -23.65 -1.66 -4.83
C ARG A 34 -22.19 -1.19 -4.79
N GLY A 35 -21.94 0.05 -5.19
CA GLY A 35 -20.60 0.62 -5.25
C GLY A 35 -20.02 0.97 -3.88
N ARG A 36 -20.85 1.11 -2.84
CA ARG A 36 -20.38 1.53 -1.50
C ARG A 36 -19.44 0.52 -0.86
N GLU A 37 -19.75 -0.76 -1.00
CA GLU A 37 -18.90 -1.84 -0.46
C GLU A 37 -17.58 -1.93 -1.25
N THR A 38 -17.66 -1.82 -2.57
CA THR A 38 -16.47 -1.79 -3.44
C THR A 38 -15.59 -0.59 -3.11
N ALA A 39 -16.17 0.59 -2.94
CA ALA A 39 -15.46 1.82 -2.61
C ALA A 39 -14.83 1.76 -1.22
N THR A 40 -15.56 1.27 -0.21
CA THR A 40 -15.02 1.14 1.15
C THR A 40 -13.92 0.07 1.23
N ASN A 41 -14.06 -1.05 0.53
CA ASN A 41 -13.02 -2.07 0.45
C ASN A 41 -11.78 -1.56 -0.31
N TRP A 42 -11.97 -0.84 -1.42
CA TRP A 42 -10.87 -0.18 -2.13
C TRP A 42 -10.16 0.83 -1.23
N TRP A 43 -10.91 1.64 -0.49
CA TRP A 43 -10.37 2.64 0.42
C TRP A 43 -9.53 2.00 1.53
N ARG A 44 -10.03 0.93 2.16
CA ARG A 44 -9.29 0.16 3.17
C ARG A 44 -8.08 -0.59 2.62
N ALA A 45 -8.08 -0.94 1.34
CA ALA A 45 -6.99 -1.67 0.70
C ALA A 45 -5.92 -0.75 0.06
N SER A 46 -6.15 0.57 0.04
CA SER A 46 -5.30 1.55 -0.63
C SER A 46 -4.34 2.24 0.34
N ASP A 47 -3.16 2.59 -0.17
CA ASP A 47 -2.15 3.37 0.56
C ASP A 47 -2.44 4.86 0.33
N LEU A 48 -3.26 5.47 1.18
CA LEU A 48 -3.81 6.82 0.95
C LEU A 48 -3.17 7.89 1.82
N PHE A 49 -2.85 7.55 3.07
CA PHE A 49 -2.39 8.53 4.05
C PHE A 49 -0.93 8.26 4.45
N PRO A 50 0.04 8.95 3.83
CA PRO A 50 1.44 8.84 4.24
C PRO A 50 1.63 9.41 5.64
N GLN A 51 2.32 8.65 6.47
CA GLN A 51 2.88 9.11 7.73
C GLN A 51 4.37 9.37 7.50
N PRO A 52 4.80 10.64 7.44
CA PRO A 52 6.21 10.97 7.23
C PRO A 52 7.00 10.60 8.49
N VAL A 53 8.11 9.89 8.28
CA VAL A 53 9.02 9.45 9.34
C VAL A 53 10.44 9.80 8.91
N ARG A 54 11.28 10.23 9.86
CA ARG A 54 12.70 10.43 9.59
C ARG A 54 13.37 9.06 9.37
N PHE A 55 14.34 8.96 8.47
CA PHE A 55 14.94 7.68 8.05
C PHE A 55 15.35 6.75 9.20
N ASP A 56 16.00 7.30 10.21
CA ASP A 56 16.55 6.62 11.38
C ASP A 56 15.62 6.65 12.61
N ALA A 57 14.39 7.14 12.46
CA ALA A 57 13.38 7.10 13.51
C ALA A 57 12.58 5.79 13.48
N SER A 58 11.92 5.52 14.61
CA SER A 58 10.94 4.43 14.74
C SER A 58 9.52 5.00 14.68
N ALA A 59 8.61 4.28 14.01
CA ALA A 59 7.20 4.67 13.95
C ALA A 59 6.26 3.44 14.01
N PRO A 60 5.10 3.57 14.68
CA PRO A 60 4.14 2.49 14.79
C PRO A 60 3.31 2.33 13.51
N LEU A 61 3.13 1.09 13.04
CA LEU A 61 2.18 0.73 11.98
C LEU A 61 1.73 -0.73 12.13
N ALA A 62 0.42 -0.95 12.04
CA ALA A 62 -0.18 -2.30 12.03
C ALA A 62 0.28 -3.19 13.19
N GLY A 63 0.35 -2.63 14.40
CA GLY A 63 0.75 -3.38 15.60
C GLY A 63 2.25 -3.63 15.75
N ALA A 64 3.12 -3.01 14.97
CA ALA A 64 4.57 -3.05 15.19
C ALA A 64 5.21 -1.68 15.09
N ASP A 65 6.35 -1.52 15.75
CA ASP A 65 7.26 -0.41 15.49
C ASP A 65 8.22 -0.74 14.37
N TRP A 66 8.23 0.11 13.37
CA TRP A 66 9.08 -0.02 12.21
C TRP A 66 10.21 0.99 12.26
N ARG A 67 11.41 0.53 11.91
CA ARG A 67 12.55 1.42 11.64
C ARG A 67 13.38 0.90 10.48
N VAL A 68 14.01 1.84 9.78
CA VAL A 68 15.01 1.49 8.76
C VAL A 68 16.36 1.30 9.44
N VAL A 69 16.91 0.10 9.28
CA VAL A 69 18.24 -0.24 9.79
C VAL A 69 19.30 0.20 8.78
N SER A 70 19.07 -0.12 7.50
CA SER A 70 19.98 0.28 6.43
C SER A 70 19.26 0.31 5.08
N LEU A 71 19.67 1.21 4.20
CA LEU A 71 19.38 1.12 2.77
C LEU A 71 20.70 1.39 2.05
N GLN A 72 21.21 0.38 1.35
CA GLN A 72 22.55 0.43 0.77
C GLN A 72 22.53 -0.03 -0.68
N ARG A 73 23.37 0.61 -1.49
CA ARG A 73 23.73 0.10 -2.81
C ARG A 73 24.71 -1.04 -2.61
N VAL A 74 24.36 -2.21 -3.14
CA VAL A 74 25.12 -3.44 -2.93
C VAL A 74 25.80 -3.93 -4.21
N ALA A 75 25.25 -3.57 -5.38
CA ALA A 75 25.88 -3.79 -6.67
C ALA A 75 25.38 -2.77 -7.70
N GLU A 76 26.05 -2.71 -8.84
CA GLU A 76 25.65 -1.95 -10.01
C GLU A 76 25.73 -2.88 -11.23
N ARG A 77 24.68 -2.87 -12.04
CA ARG A 77 24.63 -3.63 -13.29
C ARG A 77 25.18 -2.78 -14.44
N PRO A 78 25.69 -3.41 -15.52
CA PRO A 78 26.26 -2.68 -16.67
C PRO A 78 25.26 -1.77 -17.38
N ASP A 79 23.95 -2.01 -17.22
CA ASP A 79 22.86 -1.22 -17.78
C ASP A 79 22.55 0.06 -16.98
N GLY A 80 23.32 0.38 -15.93
CA GLY A 80 23.09 1.53 -15.05
C GLY A 80 22.04 1.28 -13.95
N THR A 81 21.55 0.05 -13.80
CA THR A 81 20.65 -0.35 -12.72
C THR A 81 21.45 -0.58 -11.44
N THR A 82 21.02 0.04 -10.35
CA THR A 82 21.53 -0.21 -9.00
C THR A 82 20.78 -1.38 -8.37
N VAL A 83 21.51 -2.31 -7.78
CA VAL A 83 20.96 -3.28 -6.82
C VAL A 83 21.03 -2.63 -5.44
N ALA A 84 19.88 -2.49 -4.80
CA ALA A 84 19.76 -1.95 -3.46
C ALA A 84 19.27 -3.02 -2.48
N LEU A 85 19.83 -3.00 -1.27
CA LEU A 85 19.39 -3.84 -0.15
C LEU A 85 18.84 -2.92 0.94
N LEU A 86 17.58 -3.12 1.28
CA LEU A 86 16.88 -2.48 2.39
C LEU A 86 16.83 -3.47 3.55
N GLU A 87 17.26 -3.03 4.72
CA GLU A 87 17.10 -3.74 5.98
C GLU A 87 16.20 -2.91 6.90
N LEU A 88 15.16 -3.57 7.40
CA LEU A 88 14.17 -3.04 8.32
C LEU A 88 14.17 -3.87 9.59
N GLU A 89 13.72 -3.25 10.66
CA GLU A 89 13.36 -3.96 11.88
C GLU A 89 11.93 -3.63 12.27
N ALA A 90 11.19 -4.68 12.62
CA ALA A 90 9.83 -4.57 13.13
C ALA A 90 9.78 -5.16 14.54
N THR A 91 9.49 -4.32 15.53
CA THR A 91 9.25 -4.77 16.91
C THR A 91 7.74 -4.93 17.10
N VAL A 92 7.29 -6.18 17.20
CA VAL A 92 5.87 -6.54 17.28
C VAL A 92 5.32 -6.13 18.64
N ARG A 93 4.27 -5.31 18.65
CA ARG A 93 3.52 -4.93 19.85
C ARG A 93 2.18 -5.68 19.93
N ASP A 94 1.46 -5.72 18.82
CA ASP A 94 0.19 -6.41 18.66
C ASP A 94 0.27 -7.35 17.44
N PRO A 95 0.36 -8.67 17.66
CA PRO A 95 0.47 -9.67 16.59
C PRO A 95 -0.71 -9.72 15.62
N ALA A 96 -1.93 -9.39 16.10
CA ALA A 96 -3.15 -9.60 15.32
C ALA A 96 -3.20 -8.73 14.04
N PRO A 97 -3.03 -7.39 14.10
CA PRO A 97 -2.95 -6.56 12.91
C PRO A 97 -1.63 -6.74 12.15
N PHE A 98 -0.55 -7.14 12.84
CA PHE A 98 0.77 -7.32 12.22
C PHE A 98 0.79 -8.51 11.26
N ALA A 99 0.15 -9.62 11.63
CA ALA A 99 0.14 -10.84 10.82
C ALA A 99 -0.79 -10.77 9.58
N LEU A 100 -1.47 -9.64 9.33
CA LEU A 100 -2.36 -9.47 8.19
C LEU A 100 -1.61 -9.21 6.89
N LEU A 101 -1.80 -10.09 5.92
CA LEU A 101 -1.25 -9.98 4.57
C LEU A 101 -2.15 -9.16 3.63
N PRO A 102 -1.59 -8.52 2.59
CA PRO A 102 -0.19 -8.54 2.19
C PRO A 102 0.67 -7.49 2.90
N CYS A 103 1.95 -7.81 3.13
CA CYS A 103 2.98 -6.80 3.37
C CYS A 103 3.43 -6.19 2.05
N ARG A 104 3.47 -4.86 1.98
CA ARG A 104 4.03 -4.11 0.86
C ARG A 104 5.14 -3.20 1.38
N ILE A 105 6.36 -3.50 0.98
CA ILE A 105 7.49 -2.58 1.11
C ILE A 105 7.82 -2.08 -0.29
N ALA A 106 8.10 -0.80 -0.43
CA ALA A 106 8.52 -0.23 -1.70
C ALA A 106 9.59 0.85 -1.47
N LEU A 107 10.35 1.14 -2.50
CA LEU A 107 11.08 2.40 -2.61
C LEU A 107 10.23 3.35 -3.44
N ALA A 108 10.10 4.60 -3.03
CA ALA A 108 9.32 5.61 -3.76
C ALA A 108 10.11 6.90 -3.89
N ASP A 109 10.04 7.55 -5.05
CA ASP A 109 10.65 8.87 -5.23
C ASP A 109 9.66 10.01 -4.91
N GLY A 110 10.10 11.25 -5.13
CA GLY A 110 9.25 12.44 -5.02
C GLY A 110 8.22 12.58 -6.15
N THR A 111 8.36 11.85 -7.26
CA THR A 111 7.47 11.93 -8.43
C THR A 111 6.28 10.97 -8.35
N GLY A 112 6.32 10.03 -7.38
CA GLY A 112 5.30 9.00 -7.20
C GLY A 112 5.66 7.68 -7.88
N GLN A 113 6.83 7.59 -8.53
CA GLN A 113 7.36 6.33 -9.03
C GLN A 113 7.68 5.41 -7.84
N ARG A 114 7.32 4.13 -7.98
CA ARG A 114 7.56 3.10 -6.96
C ARG A 114 8.31 1.93 -7.56
N TRP A 115 9.31 1.45 -6.83
CA TRP A 115 10.01 0.21 -7.09
C TRP A 115 9.61 -0.82 -6.04
N LEU A 116 9.14 -1.98 -6.50
CA LEU A 116 8.79 -3.10 -5.64
C LEU A 116 10.00 -4.00 -5.40
N PRO A 117 9.99 -4.82 -4.33
CA PRO A 117 11.05 -5.76 -4.07
C PRO A 117 11.13 -6.77 -5.21
N THR A 118 12.35 -7.13 -5.58
CA THR A 118 12.63 -8.12 -6.61
C THR A 118 13.43 -9.25 -6.01
N PHE A 119 13.13 -10.47 -6.47
CA PHE A 119 13.99 -11.59 -6.21
C PHE A 119 15.28 -11.42 -7.03
N LEU A 120 16.42 -11.49 -6.36
CA LEU A 120 17.72 -11.48 -7.03
C LEU A 120 18.12 -12.90 -7.40
N ALA A 121 18.80 -13.07 -8.54
CA ALA A 121 19.29 -14.37 -8.92
C ALA A 121 20.32 -14.88 -7.87
N PRO A 122 20.44 -16.20 -7.63
CA PRO A 122 21.38 -16.73 -6.65
C PRO A 122 22.82 -16.22 -6.84
N THR A 123 23.26 -16.04 -8.09
CA THR A 123 24.57 -15.50 -8.44
C THR A 123 24.78 -14.04 -8.01
N GLU A 124 23.72 -13.25 -7.96
CA GLU A 124 23.73 -11.87 -7.46
C GLU A 124 23.66 -11.84 -5.94
N VAL A 125 22.85 -12.73 -5.34
CA VAL A 125 22.74 -12.87 -3.88
C VAL A 125 24.09 -13.22 -3.24
N SER A 126 24.86 -14.13 -3.84
CA SER A 126 26.18 -14.52 -3.34
C SER A 126 27.23 -13.42 -3.40
N ARG A 127 26.98 -12.33 -4.15
CA ARG A 127 27.86 -11.16 -4.26
C ARG A 127 27.43 -10.00 -3.39
N LEU A 128 26.25 -10.09 -2.78
CA LEU A 128 25.82 -9.09 -1.81
C LEU A 128 26.79 -9.13 -0.62
N PRO A 129 27.16 -7.97 -0.05
CA PRO A 129 27.71 -7.95 1.29
C PRO A 129 26.82 -8.81 2.18
N SER A 130 27.41 -9.64 3.05
CA SER A 130 26.66 -10.42 4.02
C SER A 130 25.56 -9.54 4.60
N ARG A 131 24.29 -9.97 4.47
CA ARG A 131 23.18 -9.28 5.15
C ARG A 131 23.65 -9.03 6.58
N ARG A 132 23.48 -7.80 7.08
CA ARG A 132 23.88 -7.48 8.45
C ARG A 132 23.26 -8.48 9.42
N ASN A 133 22.08 -8.99 9.07
CA ASN A 133 21.45 -10.14 9.69
C ASN A 133 21.20 -11.28 8.66
N SER A 134 21.95 -12.37 8.78
CA SER A 134 21.80 -13.57 7.94
C SER A 134 20.45 -14.29 8.11
N GLN A 135 19.73 -14.02 9.20
CA GLN A 135 18.41 -14.58 9.49
C GLN A 135 17.25 -13.71 8.97
N ALA A 136 17.55 -12.55 8.38
CA ALA A 136 16.51 -11.65 7.89
C ALA A 136 15.67 -12.30 6.79
N LYS A 137 14.35 -12.30 6.97
CA LYS A 137 13.38 -12.81 5.98
C LYS A 137 12.87 -11.66 5.12
N THR A 138 12.31 -11.97 3.94
CA THR A 138 11.46 -10.98 3.25
C THR A 138 10.17 -10.77 4.05
N CYS A 139 9.49 -9.64 3.85
CA CYS A 139 8.40 -9.21 4.71
C CYS A 139 7.21 -10.17 4.71
N GLY A 140 6.82 -10.68 3.54
CA GLY A 140 5.73 -11.66 3.43
C GLY A 140 5.95 -12.88 4.34
N PRO A 141 7.05 -13.63 4.17
CA PRO A 141 7.43 -14.72 5.07
C PRO A 141 7.61 -14.33 6.55
N ALA A 142 8.12 -13.11 6.83
CA ALA A 142 8.26 -12.63 8.21
C ALA A 142 6.91 -12.50 8.92
N LEU A 143 5.91 -11.91 8.26
CA LEU A 143 4.54 -11.80 8.78
C LEU A 143 3.83 -13.16 8.81
N ALA A 144 4.03 -13.99 7.77
CA ALA A 144 3.42 -15.31 7.67
C ALA A 144 3.88 -16.26 8.79
N SER A 145 5.04 -16.01 9.40
CA SER A 145 5.47 -16.75 10.61
C SER A 145 4.68 -16.43 11.88
N LYS A 146 3.74 -15.47 11.84
CA LYS A 146 2.87 -15.08 12.97
C LYS A 146 3.66 -14.84 14.26
N PRO A 147 4.57 -13.85 14.25
CA PRO A 147 5.42 -13.56 15.40
C PRO A 147 4.60 -13.16 16.63
N GLU A 148 5.11 -13.47 17.81
CA GLU A 148 4.50 -13.10 19.09
C GLU A 148 4.77 -11.64 19.46
N ALA A 149 4.03 -11.13 20.45
CA ALA A 149 4.27 -9.79 20.99
C ALA A 149 5.66 -9.71 21.64
N GLY A 150 6.35 -8.59 21.44
CA GLY A 150 7.74 -8.39 21.86
C GLY A 150 8.78 -8.96 20.89
N ALA A 151 8.38 -9.76 19.89
CA ALA A 151 9.31 -10.28 18.90
C ALA A 151 9.92 -9.15 18.07
N VAL A 152 11.22 -9.27 17.80
CA VAL A 152 11.98 -8.35 16.96
C VAL A 152 12.33 -9.07 15.67
N LEU A 153 11.75 -8.61 14.56
CA LEU A 153 11.95 -9.21 13.25
C LEU A 153 12.90 -8.36 12.41
N ALA A 154 13.98 -9.00 11.95
CA ALA A 154 14.82 -8.46 10.89
C ALA A 154 14.20 -8.80 9.53
N ILE A 155 13.95 -7.77 8.72
CA ILE A 155 13.37 -7.89 7.39
C ILE A 155 14.35 -7.32 6.38
N ALA A 156 14.58 -8.06 5.29
CA ALA A 156 15.48 -7.63 4.22
C ALA A 156 14.79 -7.77 2.86
N GLU A 157 14.78 -6.67 2.10
CA GLU A 157 14.21 -6.60 0.76
C GLU A 157 15.25 -6.09 -0.24
N SER A 158 15.23 -6.66 -1.44
CA SER A 158 16.15 -6.28 -2.52
C SER A 158 15.40 -5.53 -3.62
N PHE A 159 16.02 -4.53 -4.20
CA PHE A 159 15.42 -3.67 -5.21
C PHE A 159 16.34 -3.46 -6.40
N LEU A 160 15.74 -3.24 -7.56
CA LEU A 160 16.40 -2.79 -8.77
C LEU A 160 15.81 -1.45 -9.17
N LEU A 161 16.67 -0.44 -9.30
CA LEU A 161 16.26 0.91 -9.65
C LEU A 161 17.40 1.65 -10.37
N PRO A 162 17.10 2.64 -11.22
CA PRO A 162 18.13 3.45 -11.86
C PRO A 162 19.05 4.10 -10.81
N ARG A 163 20.36 4.17 -11.11
CA ARG A 163 21.35 4.78 -10.20
C ARG A 163 20.97 6.18 -9.73
N ALA A 164 20.42 7.00 -10.62
CA ALA A 164 20.00 8.37 -10.32
C ALA A 164 18.82 8.42 -9.32
N ALA A 165 17.94 7.43 -9.34
CA ALA A 165 16.80 7.37 -8.43
C ALA A 165 17.23 7.03 -7.00
N PHE A 166 18.22 6.14 -6.82
CA PHE A 166 18.60 5.63 -5.51
C PHE A 166 18.92 6.71 -4.46
N ALA A 167 19.47 7.86 -4.85
CA ALA A 167 19.80 8.92 -3.89
C ALA A 167 18.56 9.62 -3.31
N GLN A 168 17.42 9.56 -4.01
CA GLN A 168 16.23 10.37 -3.74
C GLN A 168 15.01 9.52 -3.35
N VAL A 169 15.20 8.21 -3.12
CA VAL A 169 14.11 7.33 -2.72
C VAL A 169 13.88 7.36 -1.21
N ASP A 170 12.61 7.38 -0.86
CA ASP A 170 12.07 7.12 0.45
C ASP A 170 11.70 5.64 0.58
N VAL A 171 11.72 5.13 1.81
CA VAL A 171 11.24 3.77 2.11
C VAL A 171 9.77 3.84 2.48
N VAL A 172 8.95 3.04 1.80
CA VAL A 172 7.51 2.95 2.05
C VAL A 172 7.20 1.60 2.66
N VAL A 173 6.51 1.60 3.81
CA VAL A 173 6.03 0.39 4.48
C VAL A 173 4.52 0.47 4.63
N SER A 174 3.82 -0.51 4.08
CA SER A 174 2.36 -0.63 4.14
C SER A 174 1.92 -2.06 4.43
N LEU A 175 1.07 -2.21 5.44
CA LEU A 175 0.50 -3.49 5.86
C LEU A 175 -1.01 -3.46 5.73
N ALA A 176 -1.62 -4.62 5.47
CA ALA A 176 -3.07 -4.73 5.44
C ALA A 176 -3.72 -4.25 6.75
N GLY A 177 -3.14 -4.58 7.90
CA GLY A 177 -3.63 -4.12 9.21
C GLY A 177 -3.38 -2.65 9.53
N GLY A 178 -2.61 -1.92 8.71
CA GLY A 178 -2.30 -0.50 8.91
C GLY A 178 -3.00 0.44 7.91
N ARG A 179 -3.43 -0.10 6.76
CA ARG A 179 -4.12 0.69 5.74
C ARG A 179 -5.45 1.27 6.27
N PRO A 180 -5.83 2.48 5.82
CA PRO A 180 -5.27 3.24 4.69
C PRO A 180 -3.99 4.05 4.98
N HIS A 181 -3.48 3.99 6.21
CA HIS A 181 -2.23 4.65 6.59
C HIS A 181 -1.02 3.80 6.21
N TYR A 182 0.09 4.47 5.90
CA TYR A 182 1.35 3.80 5.60
C TYR A 182 2.51 4.69 6.04
N LEU A 183 3.66 4.08 6.33
CA LEU A 183 4.87 4.81 6.72
C LEU A 183 5.66 5.20 5.48
N ARG A 184 6.18 6.44 5.47
CA ARG A 184 7.12 6.95 4.47
C ARG A 184 8.35 7.49 5.18
N PHE A 185 9.43 6.71 5.19
CA PHE A 185 10.70 7.08 5.78
C PHE A 185 11.51 7.93 4.80
N ALA A 186 11.64 9.22 5.09
CA ALA A 186 12.36 10.18 4.29
C ALA A 186 13.86 10.16 4.61
N ARG A 187 14.70 10.05 3.58
CA ARG A 187 16.16 9.88 3.73
C ARG A 187 16.92 11.10 4.25
N GLY A 188 16.24 12.25 4.31
CA GLY A 188 16.88 13.55 4.53
C GLY A 188 17.54 14.01 3.24
N SER A 189 17.12 15.18 2.76
CA SER A 189 17.79 15.93 1.68
C SER A 189 19.08 16.56 2.18
#